data_AF-A0A3B5MV40-F1
#
_entry.id   AF-A0A3B5MV40-F1
#
_cell.length_a   1.000
_cell.length_b   1.000
_cell.length_c   1.000
_cell.angle_alpha   90.00
_cell.angle_beta   90.00
_cell.angle_gamma   90.00
#
_symmetry.space_group_name_H-M   'P 1'
#
loop_
_entity.id
_entity.type
_entity.pdbx_description
1 polymer ?
#
loop_
_entity_poly.entity_id
_entity_poly.type
_entity_poly.pdbx_seq_one_letter_code
_entity_poly.pdbx_strand_id
1 'polypeptide(L)'
;MAAANYSLKVNRDLLDPNFESYRLSLDPIPTYTVELDAAVEELQLKDAHYTLEHLRAFGMFNHLQLDPWYQDSVLFVDSRGWVLSLSVTLDTALGKPKEVFSFGSESGRAEDRLCASISLTSATWAALSDGAGRLLLLRTGRRGDGGHCRWEVLFSDHLGEPFTILHSVSHVQGGCHAVEVLLLRVQKEPLESTGSGYSVSLEWVTVGQERKYEVRKRRVLRGKSVPHYAAVAPRGEGLILAAEKPFVFTHVDGQPVEPPPPPSELSELEKADPLYFWQQTAEDLTVCVRLPGGVAKEDVSFRLTADSLSIGVRGYPPMLEGQLYALVDPEASAWTISDSNSLEVSLQKLGEGPMWPELVLGNRTGELVLSDQQAALIHDRLTHLTSEDPNGEQEKPPCSSQELEDCDGFPDDGFSLTHFDGETLSPTQVVTKCGYRLTKTKLFQLTQNLLIILTVSLNSKTFDIFTVFTFISFSFFIILSFSLWF
;
A
#
# COMPACT_ATOMS: atom_id res chain seq x y z
N MET A 1 -19.01 0.36 11.99
CA MET A 1 -18.62 1.78 11.99
C MET A 1 -17.59 1.96 10.90
N ALA A 2 -17.77 2.90 9.97
CA ALA A 2 -16.78 3.16 8.93
C ALA A 2 -15.48 3.65 9.58
N ALA A 3 -14.33 3.10 9.17
CA ALA A 3 -13.03 3.55 9.65
C ALA A 3 -12.85 5.04 9.30
N ALA A 4 -12.37 5.83 10.25
CA ALA A 4 -12.17 7.26 10.01
C ALA A 4 -11.01 7.45 9.01
N ASN A 5 -11.29 8.09 7.87
CA ASN A 5 -10.25 8.53 6.95
C ASN A 5 -9.38 9.57 7.66
N TYR A 6 -8.11 9.22 7.91
CA TYR A 6 -7.18 10.08 8.64
C TYR A 6 -6.33 10.89 7.66
N SER A 7 -6.21 12.20 7.91
CA SER A 7 -5.32 13.06 7.13
C SER A 7 -3.99 13.21 7.84
N LEU A 8 -2.92 12.82 7.14
CA LEU A 8 -1.55 12.96 7.64
C LEU A 8 -1.16 14.46 7.66
N LYS A 9 -1.01 15.07 8.84
CA LYS A 9 -0.47 16.41 9.05
C LYS A 9 1.06 16.44 9.13
N VAL A 10 1.71 17.05 8.14
CA VAL A 10 3.18 17.21 8.11
C VAL A 10 3.65 18.01 9.34
N ASN A 11 4.53 17.41 10.14
CA ASN A 11 5.25 18.12 11.19
C ASN A 11 6.34 19.00 10.57
N ARG A 12 6.14 20.33 10.61
CA ARG A 12 7.02 21.30 9.94
C ARG A 12 8.35 21.48 10.66
N ASP A 13 8.44 21.12 11.94
CA ASP A 13 9.65 21.23 12.74
C ASP A 13 10.74 20.25 12.31
N LEU A 14 10.36 19.24 11.52
CA LEU A 14 11.24 18.21 10.99
C LEU A 14 11.70 18.48 9.55
N LEU A 15 11.19 19.55 8.96
CA LEU A 15 11.61 19.98 7.64
C LEU A 15 12.77 20.95 7.81
N ASP A 16 13.87 20.67 7.14
CA ASP A 16 14.94 21.65 6.98
C ASP A 16 14.46 22.75 6.01
N PRO A 17 14.20 23.99 6.46
CA PRO A 17 13.75 25.07 5.59
C PRO A 17 14.82 25.52 4.59
N ASN A 18 16.09 25.16 4.81
CA ASN A 18 17.21 25.46 3.94
C ASN A 18 17.57 24.28 3.01
N PHE A 19 16.74 23.24 2.97
CA PHE A 19 16.96 22.11 2.08
C PHE A 19 16.85 22.55 0.61
N GLU A 20 17.98 22.63 -0.09
CA GLU A 20 18.01 22.99 -1.51
C GLU A 20 17.73 21.79 -2.42
N SER A 21 18.51 20.71 -2.30
CA SER A 21 18.36 19.50 -3.10
C SER A 21 19.18 18.33 -2.55
N TYR A 22 18.81 17.10 -2.93
CA TYR A 22 19.69 15.94 -2.76
C TYR A 22 20.79 15.98 -3.81
N ARG A 23 22.05 15.90 -3.37
CA ARG A 23 23.20 15.70 -4.24
C ARG A 23 23.77 14.32 -3.95
N LEU A 24 23.80 13.46 -4.96
CA LEU A 24 24.52 12.19 -4.85
C LEU A 24 26.00 12.52 -4.68
N SER A 25 26.61 12.02 -3.60
CA SER A 25 28.06 12.11 -3.51
C SER A 25 28.67 11.27 -4.63
N LEU A 26 29.63 11.86 -5.34
CA LEU A 26 30.48 11.16 -6.30
C LEU A 26 31.70 10.53 -5.62
N ASP A 27 31.82 10.69 -4.30
CA ASP A 27 32.89 10.08 -3.54
C ASP A 27 32.80 8.56 -3.67
N PRO A 28 33.94 7.88 -3.89
CA PRO A 28 33.96 6.44 -3.98
C PRO A 28 33.49 5.84 -2.66
N ILE A 29 32.49 4.96 -2.74
CA ILE A 29 31.99 4.22 -1.58
C ILE A 29 33.00 3.11 -1.26
N PRO A 30 33.45 2.96 0.00
CA PRO A 30 34.30 1.86 0.39
C PRO A 30 33.64 0.51 0.10
N THR A 31 34.27 -0.31 -0.73
CA THR A 31 33.81 -1.67 -1.06
C THR A 31 34.71 -2.69 -0.39
N TYR A 32 34.10 -3.63 0.32
CA TYR A 32 34.80 -4.73 0.99
C TYR A 32 34.31 -6.07 0.43
N THR A 33 35.24 -6.98 0.18
CA THR A 33 34.95 -8.32 -0.35
C THR A 33 35.47 -9.36 0.62
N VAL A 34 34.65 -10.39 0.87
CA VAL A 34 35.03 -11.56 1.68
C VAL A 34 34.72 -12.82 0.89
N GLU A 35 35.66 -13.77 0.89
CA GLU A 35 35.43 -15.09 0.32
C GLU A 35 34.58 -15.94 1.28
N LEU A 36 33.54 -16.57 0.74
CA LEU A 36 32.63 -17.42 1.51
C LEU A 36 32.94 -18.89 1.25
N ASP A 37 32.86 -19.71 2.30
CA ASP A 37 33.05 -21.16 2.19
C ASP A 37 31.95 -21.85 1.36
N ALA A 38 30.77 -21.24 1.30
CA ALA A 38 29.65 -21.65 0.46
C ALA A 38 28.94 -20.42 -0.11
N ALA A 39 28.26 -20.61 -1.24
CA ALA A 39 27.44 -19.56 -1.84
C ALA A 39 26.30 -19.14 -0.91
N VAL A 40 25.82 -17.90 -1.06
CA VAL A 40 24.58 -17.45 -0.43
C VAL A 40 23.41 -18.29 -0.96
N GLU A 41 22.43 -18.59 -0.11
CA GLU A 41 21.22 -19.28 -0.54
C GLU A 41 20.40 -18.37 -1.47
N GLU A 42 20.39 -18.73 -2.76
CA GLU A 42 19.60 -18.05 -3.78
C GLU A 42 18.66 -19.07 -4.41
N LEU A 43 17.35 -18.85 -4.25
CA LEU A 43 16.31 -19.67 -4.87
C LEU A 43 15.59 -18.84 -5.92
N GLN A 44 15.73 -19.28 -7.17
CA GLN A 44 15.04 -18.69 -8.30
C GLN A 44 13.57 -19.10 -8.29
N LEU A 45 12.69 -18.16 -8.63
CA LEU A 45 11.28 -18.47 -8.85
C LEU A 45 11.14 -19.41 -10.05
N LYS A 46 10.33 -20.45 -9.91
CA LYS A 46 10.03 -21.38 -11.00
C LYS A 46 9.08 -20.73 -12.00
N ASP A 47 9.07 -21.23 -13.24
CA ASP A 47 8.19 -20.75 -14.32
C ASP A 47 6.70 -20.77 -13.92
N ALA A 48 6.27 -21.77 -13.14
CA ALA A 48 4.88 -21.87 -12.64
C ALA A 48 4.50 -20.76 -11.63
N HIS A 49 5.50 -20.13 -11.01
CA HIS A 49 5.38 -19.08 -10.00
C HIS A 49 5.82 -17.71 -10.55
N TYR A 50 5.85 -17.54 -11.88
CA TYR A 50 6.26 -16.27 -12.50
C TYR A 50 5.06 -15.33 -12.67
N THR A 51 4.37 -15.01 -11.56
CA THR A 51 3.32 -13.97 -11.55
C THR A 51 3.82 -12.68 -10.94
N LEU A 52 3.11 -11.58 -11.19
CA LEU A 52 3.42 -10.27 -10.63
C LEU A 52 3.52 -10.33 -9.09
N GLU A 53 2.63 -11.08 -8.44
CA GLU A 53 2.59 -11.23 -6.99
C GLU A 53 3.82 -11.98 -6.46
N HIS A 54 4.26 -13.04 -7.13
CA HIS A 54 5.47 -13.76 -6.73
C HIS A 54 6.73 -12.92 -6.93
N LEU A 55 6.84 -12.21 -8.06
CA LEU A 55 7.97 -11.31 -8.30
C LEU A 55 8.03 -10.20 -7.26
N ARG A 56 6.89 -9.61 -6.90
CA ARG A 56 6.81 -8.59 -5.84
C ARG A 56 7.09 -9.15 -4.44
N ALA A 57 6.64 -10.36 -4.14
CA ALA A 57 6.81 -10.98 -2.83
C ALA A 57 8.22 -11.55 -2.61
N PHE A 58 8.80 -12.17 -3.63
CA PHE A 58 9.97 -13.04 -3.51
C PHE A 58 11.09 -12.73 -4.51
N GLY A 59 10.80 -11.99 -5.58
CA GLY A 59 11.79 -11.68 -6.63
C GLY A 59 12.89 -10.71 -6.17
N MET A 60 12.64 -9.90 -5.14
CA MET A 60 13.62 -8.98 -4.55
C MET A 60 13.93 -9.36 -3.09
N PHE A 61 14.31 -10.62 -2.88
CA PHE A 61 14.65 -11.10 -1.54
C PHE A 61 15.96 -10.47 -1.05
N ASN A 62 15.93 -9.88 0.16
CA ASN A 62 17.15 -9.37 0.77
C ASN A 62 17.88 -10.51 1.51
N HIS A 63 18.95 -11.01 0.91
CA HIS A 63 19.76 -12.08 1.49
C HIS A 63 20.63 -11.63 2.67
N LEU A 64 20.76 -10.32 2.89
CA LEU A 64 21.58 -9.74 3.95
C LEU A 64 20.71 -9.01 4.97
N GLN A 65 20.63 -9.58 6.17
CA GLN A 65 19.88 -9.02 7.27
C GLN A 65 20.79 -8.22 8.21
N LEU A 66 20.53 -6.92 8.34
CA LEU A 66 21.20 -6.07 9.31
C LEU A 66 20.69 -6.36 10.73
N ASP A 67 21.55 -6.23 11.74
CA ASP A 67 21.14 -6.27 13.14
C ASP A 67 20.82 -4.86 13.68
N PRO A 68 19.53 -4.55 13.98
CA PRO A 68 19.15 -3.22 14.46
C PRO A 68 19.80 -2.82 15.79
N TRP A 69 20.24 -3.79 16.60
CA TRP A 69 20.86 -3.53 17.92
C TRP A 69 22.39 -3.53 17.86
N TYR A 70 22.98 -4.09 16.81
CA TYR A 70 24.42 -4.25 16.65
C TYR A 70 24.81 -3.87 15.23
N GLN A 71 25.04 -2.58 15.00
CA GLN A 71 25.23 -1.99 13.67
C GLN A 71 26.42 -2.58 12.89
N ASP A 72 27.40 -3.12 13.62
CA ASP A 72 28.59 -3.79 13.07
C ASP A 72 28.36 -5.28 12.77
N SER A 73 27.11 -5.76 12.76
CA SER A 73 26.78 -7.17 12.53
C SER A 73 25.74 -7.30 11.43
N VAL A 74 26.05 -8.17 10.46
CA VAL A 74 25.15 -8.58 9.40
C VAL A 74 24.98 -10.09 9.39
N LEU A 75 23.82 -10.57 8.97
CA LEU A 75 23.50 -11.99 8.91
C LEU A 75 23.03 -12.38 7.52
N PHE A 76 23.32 -13.62 7.12
CA PHE A 76 22.83 -14.20 5.87
C PHE A 76 22.70 -15.71 6.00
N VAL A 77 22.03 -16.34 5.04
CA VAL A 77 21.91 -17.80 4.95
C VAL A 77 22.73 -18.30 3.76
N ASP A 78 23.56 -19.31 3.98
CA ASP A 78 24.31 -19.97 2.91
C ASP A 78 23.51 -21.11 2.26
N SER A 79 23.97 -21.60 1.11
CA SER A 79 23.34 -22.69 0.36
C SER A 79 23.32 -24.04 1.07
N ARG A 80 23.99 -24.17 2.23
CA ARG A 80 23.94 -25.33 3.12
C ARG A 80 22.85 -25.20 4.20
N GLY A 81 22.13 -24.07 4.23
CA GLY A 81 21.14 -23.75 5.25
C GLY A 81 21.77 -23.35 6.58
N TRP A 82 22.97 -22.76 6.56
CA TRP A 82 23.61 -22.20 7.74
C TRP A 82 23.34 -20.71 7.82
N VAL A 83 22.90 -20.26 8.99
CA VAL A 83 22.81 -18.85 9.32
C VAL A 83 24.18 -18.41 9.81
N LEU A 84 24.78 -17.49 9.06
CA LEU A 84 26.10 -16.95 9.30
C LEU A 84 25.98 -15.50 9.76
N SER A 85 26.79 -15.12 10.75
CA SER A 85 26.97 -13.75 11.20
C SER A 85 28.35 -13.26 10.78
N LEU A 86 28.39 -12.05 10.24
CA LEU A 86 29.59 -11.37 9.79
C LEU A 86 29.73 -10.05 10.54
N SER A 87 30.88 -9.84 11.18
CA SER A 87 31.21 -8.55 11.80
C SER A 87 31.79 -7.62 10.75
N VAL A 88 31.26 -6.40 10.68
CA VAL A 88 31.65 -5.34 9.77
C VAL A 88 32.32 -4.26 10.61
N THR A 89 33.62 -4.03 10.42
CA THR A 89 34.31 -2.88 11.00
C THR A 89 34.68 -1.94 9.86
N LEU A 90 34.06 -0.76 9.87
CA LEU A 90 34.32 0.26 8.87
C LEU A 90 35.80 0.63 8.84
N ASP A 91 36.30 0.95 7.65
CA ASP A 91 37.66 1.41 7.39
C ASP A 91 38.80 0.42 7.72
N THR A 92 38.47 -0.84 8.05
CA THR A 92 39.48 -1.87 8.37
C THR A 92 39.28 -3.14 7.53
N ALA A 93 38.37 -4.03 7.92
CA ALA A 93 38.15 -5.30 7.25
C ALA A 93 36.81 -5.93 7.66
N LEU A 94 36.30 -6.81 6.79
CA LEU A 94 35.23 -7.74 7.15
C LEU A 94 35.83 -8.89 7.98
N GLY A 95 35.14 -9.25 9.06
CA GLY A 95 35.46 -10.45 9.82
C GLY A 95 35.28 -11.72 8.98
N LYS A 96 35.64 -12.89 9.52
CA LYS A 96 35.23 -14.16 8.92
C LYS A 96 33.77 -14.47 9.28
N PRO A 97 32.94 -14.96 8.35
CA PRO A 97 31.60 -15.43 8.66
C PRO A 97 31.65 -16.51 9.75
N LYS A 98 30.74 -16.41 10.73
CA LYS A 98 30.63 -17.33 11.86
C LYS A 98 29.26 -17.97 11.88
N GLU A 99 29.19 -19.29 11.98
CA GLU A 99 27.93 -20.01 12.15
C GLU A 99 27.28 -19.65 13.49
N VAL A 100 26.02 -19.22 13.42
CA VAL A 100 25.18 -18.97 14.60
C VAL A 100 24.04 -19.98 14.71
N PHE A 101 23.57 -20.52 13.59
CA PHE A 101 22.50 -21.52 13.53
C PHE A 101 22.55 -22.35 12.24
N SER A 102 21.94 -23.54 12.25
CA SER A 102 21.83 -24.42 11.09
C SER A 102 20.44 -25.07 11.06
N PHE A 103 19.73 -25.01 9.93
CA PHE A 103 18.39 -25.63 9.80
C PHE A 103 18.43 -27.18 9.83
N GLY A 104 19.60 -27.80 9.62
CA GLY A 104 19.76 -29.24 9.56
C GLY A 104 19.58 -29.81 8.15
N SER A 105 19.86 -31.11 7.97
CA SER A 105 19.96 -31.75 6.64
C SER A 105 18.62 -32.05 5.96
N GLU A 106 17.49 -31.88 6.66
CA GLU A 106 16.17 -32.31 6.19
C GLU A 106 15.36 -31.19 5.50
N SER A 107 15.74 -29.93 5.68
CA SER A 107 15.02 -28.74 5.15
C SER A 107 15.15 -28.54 3.64
N GLY A 108 16.05 -29.25 2.95
CA GLY A 108 16.31 -29.09 1.51
C GLY A 108 15.41 -29.90 0.57
N ARG A 109 14.37 -30.57 1.05
CA ARG A 109 13.58 -31.54 0.25
C ARG A 109 12.23 -31.05 -0.27
N ALA A 110 11.79 -29.85 0.11
CA ALA A 110 10.53 -29.30 -0.37
C ALA A 110 10.70 -28.72 -1.78
N GLU A 111 9.94 -29.23 -2.75
CA GLU A 111 10.04 -28.76 -4.14
C GLU A 111 9.74 -27.27 -4.27
N ASP A 112 8.78 -26.73 -3.51
CA ASP A 112 8.30 -25.34 -3.63
C ASP A 112 8.84 -24.40 -2.55
N ARG A 113 10.04 -24.68 -2.03
CA ARG A 113 10.68 -23.89 -0.97
C ARG A 113 11.01 -22.46 -1.42
N LEU A 114 10.82 -21.50 -0.51
CA LEU A 114 11.27 -20.11 -0.61
C LEU A 114 12.64 -19.91 0.06
N CYS A 115 13.27 -18.75 -0.13
CA CYS A 115 14.51 -18.43 0.61
C CYS A 115 14.24 -18.43 2.12
N ALA A 116 15.16 -18.97 2.91
CA ALA A 116 15.07 -18.89 4.36
C ALA A 116 15.12 -17.43 4.80
N SER A 117 14.20 -17.02 5.68
CA SER A 117 14.07 -15.63 6.12
C SER A 117 14.41 -15.46 7.60
N ILE A 118 15.07 -14.34 7.91
CA ILE A 118 15.55 -13.99 9.25
C ILE A 118 14.86 -12.71 9.70
N SER A 119 14.24 -12.73 10.87
CA SER A 119 13.72 -11.53 11.52
C SER A 119 14.19 -11.47 12.97
N LEU A 120 14.92 -10.41 13.32
CA LEU A 120 15.42 -10.22 14.68
C LEU A 120 14.34 -9.56 15.52
N THR A 121 13.67 -10.35 16.37
CA THR A 121 12.47 -9.92 17.09
C THR A 121 12.79 -9.00 18.28
N SER A 122 14.01 -9.09 18.82
CA SER A 122 14.58 -8.20 19.84
C SER A 122 16.12 -8.30 19.86
N ALA A 123 16.78 -7.56 20.76
CA ALA A 123 18.22 -7.64 21.01
C ALA A 123 18.74 -9.05 21.38
N THR A 124 17.84 -9.96 21.81
CA THR A 124 18.23 -11.31 22.25
C THR A 124 17.41 -12.45 21.66
N TRP A 125 16.55 -12.16 20.68
CA TRP A 125 15.67 -13.14 20.05
C TRP A 125 15.64 -12.97 18.53
N ALA A 126 15.37 -14.08 17.85
CA ALA A 126 15.18 -14.14 16.40
C ALA A 126 14.05 -15.11 16.03
N ALA A 127 13.33 -14.80 14.96
CA ALA A 127 12.42 -15.68 14.26
C ALA A 127 13.04 -16.07 12.92
N LEU A 128 13.03 -17.36 12.61
CA LEU A 128 13.54 -17.90 11.35
C LEU A 128 12.46 -18.70 10.63
N SER A 129 12.41 -18.58 9.31
CA SER A 129 11.70 -19.49 8.42
C SER A 129 12.70 -20.32 7.64
N ASP A 130 12.47 -21.62 7.50
CA ASP A 130 13.26 -22.48 6.60
C ASP A 130 12.85 -22.33 5.12
N GLY A 131 11.84 -21.50 4.85
CA GLY A 131 11.25 -21.29 3.53
C GLY A 131 10.38 -22.47 3.06
N ALA A 132 10.26 -23.55 3.84
CA ALA A 132 9.45 -24.73 3.52
C ALA A 132 8.17 -24.80 4.36
N GLY A 133 7.91 -23.78 5.20
CA GLY A 133 6.72 -23.69 6.05
C GLY A 133 6.98 -23.95 7.53
N ARG A 134 8.24 -24.07 7.97
CA ARG A 134 8.58 -24.16 9.40
C ARG A 134 8.92 -22.80 9.98
N LEU A 135 8.29 -22.45 11.11
CA LEU A 135 8.66 -21.29 11.93
C LEU A 135 9.50 -21.75 13.13
N LEU A 136 10.63 -21.09 13.34
CA LEU A 136 11.53 -21.30 14.47
C LEU A 136 11.64 -20.01 15.27
N LEU A 137 11.52 -20.08 16.60
CA LEU A 137 11.93 -19.00 17.49
C LEU A 137 13.16 -19.40 18.27
N LEU A 138 14.17 -18.53 18.22
CA LEU A 138 15.46 -18.79 18.82
C LEU A 138 15.84 -17.69 19.79
N ARG A 139 16.47 -18.11 20.88
CA ARG A 139 17.16 -17.23 21.80
C ARG A 139 18.60 -17.06 21.30
N THR A 140 18.95 -15.84 20.96
CA THR A 140 20.28 -15.52 20.43
C THR A 140 21.28 -15.15 21.51
N GLY A 141 20.80 -14.82 22.72
CA GLY A 141 21.63 -14.15 23.73
C GLY A 141 22.00 -12.73 23.32
N ARG A 142 22.96 -12.11 24.03
CA ARG A 142 23.50 -10.79 23.65
C ARG A 142 24.41 -10.97 22.44
N ARG A 143 23.93 -10.54 21.27
CA ARG A 143 24.73 -10.55 20.03
C ARG A 143 25.84 -9.48 20.16
N GLY A 144 26.93 -9.58 19.42
CA GLY A 144 28.02 -8.58 19.45
C GLY A 144 29.06 -8.66 20.59
N ASP A 145 28.82 -9.36 21.71
CA ASP A 145 29.75 -9.42 22.87
C ASP A 145 30.97 -10.34 22.67
N GLY A 146 31.36 -10.66 21.44
CA GLY A 146 32.43 -11.62 21.11
C GLY A 146 32.18 -13.07 21.55
N GLY A 147 31.18 -13.31 22.40
CA GLY A 147 30.71 -14.61 22.85
C GLY A 147 30.01 -15.36 21.73
N HIS A 148 30.65 -16.44 21.28
CA HIS A 148 30.08 -17.35 20.29
C HIS A 148 28.94 -18.18 20.92
N CYS A 149 27.73 -17.65 20.95
CA CYS A 149 26.57 -18.42 21.39
C CYS A 149 25.82 -18.94 20.16
N ARG A 150 25.89 -20.25 19.94
CA ARG A 150 24.96 -20.95 19.05
C ARG A 150 23.54 -20.65 19.51
N TRP A 151 22.68 -20.25 18.59
CA TRP A 151 21.31 -19.86 18.93
C TRP A 151 20.53 -21.09 19.42
N GLU A 152 19.79 -20.91 20.51
CA GLU A 152 18.99 -21.95 21.14
C GLU A 152 17.57 -21.93 20.58
N VAL A 153 17.11 -23.05 20.03
CA VAL A 153 15.72 -23.19 19.53
C VAL A 153 14.79 -23.41 20.72
N LEU A 154 13.83 -22.51 20.90
CA LEU A 154 12.82 -22.60 21.97
C LEU A 154 11.42 -22.91 21.44
N PHE A 155 11.20 -22.70 20.15
CA PHE A 155 9.97 -23.06 19.44
C PHE A 155 10.32 -23.52 18.03
N SER A 156 9.65 -24.58 17.56
CA SER A 156 9.70 -25.06 16.19
C SER A 156 8.34 -25.66 15.86
N ASP A 157 7.66 -25.12 14.86
CA ASP A 157 6.38 -25.65 14.39
C ASP A 157 6.24 -25.50 12.88
N HIS A 158 5.47 -26.38 12.26
CA HIS A 158 5.22 -26.37 10.81
C HIS A 158 3.84 -25.78 10.54
N LEU A 159 3.82 -24.59 9.94
CA LEU A 159 2.61 -23.79 9.74
C LEU A 159 1.99 -23.97 8.35
N GLY A 160 2.22 -25.13 7.71
CA GLY A 160 1.67 -25.46 6.40
C GLY A 160 2.58 -25.06 5.24
N GLU A 161 2.07 -24.29 4.30
CA GLU A 161 2.78 -23.95 3.06
C GLU A 161 4.06 -23.12 3.29
N PRO A 162 4.91 -22.95 2.27
CA PRO A 162 6.03 -22.02 2.28
C PRO A 162 5.62 -20.58 2.64
N PHE A 163 6.46 -19.87 3.39
CA PHE A 163 6.27 -18.46 3.72
C PHE A 163 7.60 -17.73 3.99
N THR A 164 7.56 -16.41 3.85
CA THR A 164 8.63 -15.48 4.25
C THR A 164 8.17 -14.66 5.45
N ILE A 165 9.08 -14.38 6.39
CA ILE A 165 8.80 -13.47 7.52
C ILE A 165 8.94 -12.03 7.04
N LEU A 166 7.89 -11.22 7.13
CA LEU A 166 7.94 -9.79 6.83
C LEU A 166 8.41 -8.96 8.01
N HIS A 167 7.90 -9.26 9.20
CA HIS A 167 8.18 -8.50 10.40
C HIS A 167 8.00 -9.37 11.64
N SER A 168 8.71 -9.03 12.72
CA SER A 168 8.49 -9.66 14.01
C SER A 168 8.83 -8.70 15.15
N VAL A 169 8.18 -8.88 16.30
CA VAL A 169 8.43 -8.09 17.51
C VAL A 169 8.24 -8.95 18.75
N SER A 170 9.22 -8.91 19.64
CA SER A 170 9.14 -9.52 20.96
C SER A 170 8.69 -8.49 22.00
N HIS A 171 7.85 -8.92 22.94
CA HIS A 171 7.39 -8.10 24.05
C HIS A 171 7.08 -8.97 25.28
N VAL A 172 6.94 -8.31 26.43
CA VAL A 172 6.55 -8.95 27.69
C VAL A 172 5.29 -8.28 28.21
N GLN A 173 4.21 -9.05 28.36
CA GLN A 173 2.93 -8.57 28.88
C GLN A 173 2.49 -9.45 30.03
N GLY A 174 2.15 -8.84 31.18
CA GLY A 174 1.74 -9.59 32.37
C GLY A 174 2.79 -10.58 32.91
N GLY A 175 4.08 -10.33 32.66
CA GLY A 175 5.18 -11.24 33.04
C GLY A 175 5.39 -12.42 32.08
N CYS A 176 4.57 -12.55 31.04
CA CYS A 176 4.73 -13.56 30.00
C CYS A 176 5.43 -12.96 28.78
N HIS A 177 6.48 -13.63 28.31
CA HIS A 177 7.12 -13.26 27.04
C HIS A 177 6.28 -13.77 25.87
N ALA A 178 6.08 -12.91 24.87
CA ALA A 178 5.41 -13.23 23.63
C ALA A 178 6.18 -12.65 22.44
N VAL A 179 6.11 -13.35 21.32
CA VAL A 179 6.71 -12.94 20.06
C VAL A 179 5.60 -12.91 19.01
N GLU A 180 5.43 -11.76 18.40
CA GLU A 180 4.56 -11.57 17.25
C GLU A 180 5.38 -11.73 15.97
N VAL A 181 4.88 -12.53 15.04
CA VAL A 181 5.53 -12.78 13.74
C VAL A 181 4.49 -12.60 12.64
N LEU A 182 4.84 -11.82 11.62
CA LEU A 182 4.02 -11.59 10.44
C LEU A 182 4.62 -12.34 9.25
N LEU A 183 3.86 -13.28 8.71
CA LEU A 183 4.26 -14.16 7.62
C LEU A 183 3.57 -13.73 6.32
N LEU A 184 4.25 -13.82 5.19
CA LEU A 184 3.74 -13.58 3.85
C LEU A 184 3.71 -14.89 3.05
N ARG A 185 2.56 -15.14 2.43
CA ARG A 185 2.31 -16.29 1.55
C ARG A 185 1.65 -15.81 0.27
N VAL A 186 2.02 -16.44 -0.84
CA VAL A 186 1.30 -16.35 -2.12
C VAL A 186 0.72 -17.73 -2.38
N GLN A 187 -0.59 -17.84 -2.46
CA GLN A 187 -1.30 -19.12 -2.55
C GLN A 187 -2.09 -19.16 -3.85
N LYS A 188 -2.18 -20.33 -4.47
CA LYS A 188 -2.99 -20.51 -5.68
C LYS A 188 -4.46 -20.52 -5.31
N GLU A 189 -5.27 -19.71 -6.00
CA GLU A 189 -6.71 -19.61 -5.80
C GLU A 189 -7.45 -20.18 -7.01
N PRO A 190 -7.89 -21.45 -6.97
CA PRO A 190 -8.42 -22.14 -8.15
C PRO A 190 -9.80 -21.65 -8.62
N LEU A 191 -10.50 -20.86 -7.80
CA LEU A 191 -11.86 -20.38 -8.07
C LEU A 191 -11.89 -18.97 -8.71
N GLU A 192 -10.75 -18.29 -8.83
CA GLU A 192 -10.69 -16.94 -9.37
C GLU A 192 -10.55 -16.98 -10.90
N SER A 193 -11.65 -16.68 -11.62
CA SER A 193 -11.65 -16.62 -13.10
C SER A 193 -11.08 -15.31 -13.67
N THR A 194 -10.78 -14.34 -12.80
CA THR A 194 -10.33 -12.99 -13.16
C THR A 194 -9.09 -12.60 -12.35
N GLY A 195 -7.89 -12.78 -12.91
CA GLY A 195 -6.63 -12.43 -12.26
C GLY A 195 -5.48 -13.39 -12.60
N SER A 196 -4.41 -13.34 -11.81
CA SER A 196 -3.25 -14.25 -11.96
C SER A 196 -3.52 -15.66 -11.42
N GLY A 197 -4.66 -15.90 -10.76
CA GLY A 197 -5.01 -17.17 -10.11
C GLY A 197 -4.28 -17.39 -8.79
N TYR A 198 -3.73 -16.33 -8.19
CA TYR A 198 -3.05 -16.35 -6.90
C TYR A 198 -3.56 -15.23 -6.00
N SER A 199 -3.70 -15.52 -4.70
CA SER A 199 -3.95 -14.52 -3.68
C SER A 199 -2.82 -14.38 -2.68
N VAL A 200 -2.69 -13.18 -2.13
CA VAL A 200 -1.71 -12.84 -1.11
C VAL A 200 -2.37 -13.00 0.25
N SER A 201 -1.72 -13.74 1.15
CA SER A 201 -2.16 -13.84 2.54
C SER A 201 -1.06 -13.44 3.51
N LEU A 202 -1.46 -12.70 4.54
CA LEU A 202 -0.63 -12.32 5.67
C LEU A 202 -1.12 -13.07 6.90
N GLU A 203 -0.22 -13.78 7.55
CA GLU A 203 -0.53 -14.55 8.74
C GLU A 203 0.21 -13.95 9.94
N TRP A 204 -0.56 -13.37 10.86
CA TRP A 204 -0.06 -12.79 12.10
C TRP A 204 -0.16 -13.83 13.22
N VAL A 205 1.00 -14.37 13.59
CA VAL A 205 1.17 -15.44 14.60
C VAL A 205 1.70 -14.85 15.89
N THR A 206 1.02 -15.15 17.00
CA THR A 206 1.49 -14.85 18.35
C THR A 206 1.99 -16.13 19.00
N VAL A 207 3.28 -16.20 19.32
CA VAL A 207 3.87 -17.31 20.07
C VAL A 207 4.15 -16.83 21.49
N GLY A 208 3.55 -17.45 22.49
CA GLY A 208 3.68 -17.03 23.88
C GLY A 208 4.29 -18.10 24.78
N GLN A 209 4.93 -17.66 25.86
CA GLN A 209 5.50 -18.55 26.87
C GLN A 209 4.55 -18.72 28.06
N GLU A 210 4.01 -19.93 28.25
CA GLU A 210 3.44 -20.36 29.55
C GLU A 210 4.42 -21.28 30.27
N ARG A 211 4.42 -22.57 29.92
CA ARG A 211 5.41 -23.57 30.35
C ARG A 211 6.46 -23.84 29.28
N LYS A 212 6.00 -23.83 28.03
CA LYS A 212 6.77 -23.92 26.79
C LYS A 212 6.27 -22.83 25.84
N TYR A 213 7.02 -22.56 24.78
CA TYR A 213 6.56 -21.69 23.71
C TYR A 213 5.57 -22.44 22.84
N GLU A 214 4.42 -21.83 22.58
CA GLU A 214 3.39 -22.36 21.69
C GLU A 214 2.61 -21.23 21.02
N VAL A 215 2.00 -21.55 19.88
CA VAL A 215 1.14 -20.61 19.15
C VAL A 215 -0.11 -20.34 19.99
N ARG A 216 -0.29 -19.10 20.42
CA ARG A 216 -1.46 -18.65 21.19
C ARG A 216 -2.56 -18.07 20.33
N LYS A 217 -2.18 -17.35 19.28
CA LYS A 217 -3.12 -16.70 18.35
C LYS A 217 -2.59 -16.78 16.93
N ARG A 218 -3.51 -16.91 15.98
CA ARG A 218 -3.21 -16.95 14.55
C ARG A 218 -4.29 -16.19 13.79
N ARG A 219 -3.93 -15.08 13.16
CA ARG A 219 -4.87 -14.19 12.47
C ARG A 219 -4.44 -14.07 11.03
N VAL A 220 -5.35 -14.33 10.09
CA VAL A 220 -5.05 -14.37 8.65
C VAL A 220 -5.77 -13.23 7.96
N LEU A 221 -5.01 -12.39 7.25
CA LEU A 221 -5.52 -11.39 6.33
C LEU A 221 -5.31 -11.87 4.90
N ARG A 222 -6.28 -11.59 4.02
CA ARG A 222 -6.14 -11.81 2.57
C ARG A 222 -6.25 -10.49 1.82
N GLY A 223 -5.48 -10.38 0.75
CA GLY A 223 -5.44 -9.23 -0.15
C GLY A 223 -5.11 -9.66 -1.58
N LYS A 224 -5.41 -8.77 -2.52
CA LYS A 224 -5.19 -8.99 -3.96
C LYS A 224 -3.85 -8.46 -4.47
N SER A 225 -3.00 -7.91 -3.60
CA SER A 225 -1.66 -7.45 -3.96
C SER A 225 -0.69 -7.63 -2.79
N VAL A 226 0.60 -7.73 -3.08
CA VAL A 226 1.65 -7.80 -2.06
C VAL A 226 1.74 -6.45 -1.35
N PRO A 227 1.75 -6.40 -0.01
CA PRO A 227 1.89 -5.13 0.70
C PRO A 227 3.25 -4.51 0.39
N HIS A 228 3.27 -3.20 0.19
CA HIS A 228 4.50 -2.42 0.08
C HIS A 228 5.21 -2.33 1.43
N TYR A 229 4.42 -2.32 2.51
CA TYR A 229 4.92 -2.36 3.87
C TYR A 229 3.93 -3.08 4.75
N ALA A 230 4.42 -3.91 5.67
CA ALA A 230 3.61 -4.46 6.73
C ALA A 230 4.46 -4.67 7.98
N ALA A 231 3.97 -4.20 9.12
CA ALA A 231 4.66 -4.35 10.39
C ALA A 231 3.65 -4.49 11.53
N VAL A 232 3.99 -5.37 12.47
CA VAL A 232 3.26 -5.48 13.73
C VAL A 232 3.65 -4.29 14.61
N ALA A 233 2.64 -3.59 15.14
CA ALA A 233 2.85 -2.48 16.04
C ALA A 233 3.62 -2.94 17.31
N PRO A 234 4.35 -2.03 17.98
CA PRO A 234 5.02 -2.36 19.24
C PRO A 234 4.06 -3.06 20.22
N ARG A 235 4.58 -4.04 20.96
CA ARG A 235 3.79 -4.85 21.93
C ARG A 235 2.63 -5.67 21.33
N GLY A 236 2.53 -5.77 20.01
CA GLY A 236 1.47 -6.54 19.37
C GLY A 236 0.09 -5.88 19.41
N GLU A 237 0.05 -4.57 19.64
CA GLU A 237 -1.20 -3.80 19.80
C GLU A 237 -1.98 -3.60 18.49
N GLY A 238 -1.37 -3.91 17.34
CA GLY A 238 -1.99 -3.74 16.04
C GLY A 238 -1.10 -4.16 14.88
N LEU A 239 -1.61 -3.98 13.67
CA LEU A 239 -0.90 -4.24 12.41
C LEU A 239 -0.99 -3.01 11.52
N ILE A 240 0.16 -2.51 11.08
CA ILE A 240 0.27 -1.42 10.10
C ILE A 240 0.52 -2.05 8.75
N LEU A 241 -0.30 -1.70 7.76
CA LEU A 241 -0.23 -2.25 6.41
C LEU A 241 -0.36 -1.14 5.37
N ALA A 242 0.54 -1.14 4.40
CA ALA A 242 0.52 -0.25 3.26
C ALA A 242 0.46 -1.07 1.97
N ALA A 243 -0.62 -0.93 1.21
CA ALA A 243 -0.85 -1.71 -0.01
C ALA A 243 -1.70 -0.96 -1.03
N GLU A 244 -1.54 -1.35 -2.30
CA GLU A 244 -2.37 -0.89 -3.42
C GLU A 244 -3.83 -1.35 -3.28
N LYS A 245 -4.05 -2.53 -2.69
CA LYS A 245 -5.38 -3.10 -2.52
C LYS A 245 -5.62 -3.39 -1.03
N PRO A 246 -6.86 -3.23 -0.55
CA PRO A 246 -7.17 -3.44 0.85
C PRO A 246 -6.97 -4.90 1.25
N PHE A 247 -6.62 -5.11 2.51
CA PHE A 247 -6.55 -6.41 3.16
C PHE A 247 -7.71 -6.57 4.14
N VAL A 248 -8.22 -7.79 4.26
CA VAL A 248 -9.32 -8.12 5.17
C VAL A 248 -8.97 -9.35 5.99
N PHE A 249 -9.27 -9.32 7.28
CA PHE A 249 -9.16 -10.51 8.13
C PHE A 249 -10.20 -11.55 7.70
N THR A 250 -9.72 -12.76 7.43
CA THR A 250 -10.56 -13.87 6.98
C THR A 250 -10.65 -14.98 8.01
N HIS A 251 -9.61 -15.18 8.82
CA HIS A 251 -9.58 -16.25 9.81
C HIS A 251 -8.89 -15.80 11.10
N VAL A 252 -9.41 -16.27 12.24
CA VAL A 252 -8.80 -16.14 13.57
C VAL A 252 -8.83 -17.51 14.22
N ASP A 253 -7.66 -18.02 14.60
CA ASP A 253 -7.46 -19.34 15.22
C ASP A 253 -8.10 -20.49 14.42
N GLY A 254 -8.09 -20.36 13.09
CA GLY A 254 -8.68 -21.30 12.14
C GLY A 254 -10.19 -21.17 11.95
N GLN A 255 -10.87 -20.31 12.73
CA GLN A 255 -12.28 -19.98 12.52
C GLN A 255 -12.40 -18.85 11.50
N PRO A 256 -13.30 -18.95 10.51
CA PRO A 256 -13.56 -17.85 9.60
C PRO A 256 -14.14 -16.67 10.40
N VAL A 257 -13.61 -15.48 10.15
CA VAL A 257 -14.21 -14.23 10.63
C VAL A 257 -15.29 -13.86 9.63
N GLU A 258 -16.49 -13.51 10.12
CA GLU A 258 -17.48 -12.90 9.25
C GLU A 258 -16.83 -11.67 8.62
N PRO A 259 -16.70 -11.61 7.29
CA PRO A 259 -16.17 -10.41 6.68
C PRO A 259 -17.02 -9.24 7.19
N PRO A 260 -16.43 -8.06 7.50
CA PRO A 260 -17.25 -6.88 7.59
C PRO A 260 -18.14 -6.90 6.36
N PRO A 261 -19.46 -6.63 6.48
CA PRO A 261 -20.34 -6.63 5.33
C PRO A 261 -19.58 -5.86 4.27
N PRO A 262 -19.40 -6.44 3.05
CA PRO A 262 -18.69 -5.71 2.01
C PRO A 262 -19.21 -4.28 2.07
N PRO A 263 -18.36 -3.23 2.00
CA PRO A 263 -18.90 -1.95 1.59
C PRO A 263 -19.62 -2.33 0.32
N SER A 264 -20.94 -2.39 0.42
CA SER A 264 -21.68 -3.23 -0.50
C SER A 264 -21.28 -2.69 -1.86
N GLU A 265 -21.21 -3.50 -2.90
CA GLU A 265 -21.02 -2.93 -4.25
C GLU A 265 -22.15 -1.90 -4.59
N LEU A 266 -23.09 -1.69 -3.66
CA LEU A 266 -23.92 -0.52 -3.41
C LEU A 266 -23.22 0.79 -2.93
N SER A 267 -21.91 0.91 -2.71
CA SER A 267 -21.27 2.23 -2.46
C SER A 267 -20.84 2.94 -3.74
N GLU A 268 -20.83 2.23 -4.87
CA GLU A 268 -20.81 2.83 -6.22
C GLU A 268 -22.22 2.85 -6.85
N LEU A 269 -23.20 2.15 -6.26
CA LEU A 269 -24.58 2.03 -6.77
C LEU A 269 -25.67 2.64 -5.88
N GLU A 270 -25.37 3.10 -4.67
CA GLU A 270 -26.14 4.14 -4.00
C GLU A 270 -25.64 5.49 -4.48
N LYS A 271 -25.84 5.76 -5.77
CA LYS A 271 -26.47 7.05 -6.06
C LYS A 271 -27.76 7.00 -5.25
N ALA A 272 -27.77 7.62 -4.07
CA ALA A 272 -28.99 8.26 -3.62
C ALA A 272 -29.50 8.98 -4.87
N ASP A 273 -30.72 8.66 -5.33
CA ASP A 273 -31.30 9.30 -6.52
C ASP A 273 -30.90 10.77 -6.48
N PRO A 274 -30.08 11.26 -7.44
CA PRO A 274 -29.47 12.56 -7.31
C PRO A 274 -30.59 13.57 -7.10
N LEU A 275 -30.46 14.39 -6.05
CA LEU A 275 -31.50 15.31 -5.62
C LEU A 275 -31.89 16.26 -6.75
N TYR A 276 -30.92 16.53 -7.63
CA TYR A 276 -31.10 17.28 -8.85
C TYR A 276 -30.18 16.76 -9.95
N PHE A 277 -30.64 16.87 -11.18
CA PHE A 277 -29.83 16.67 -12.39
C PHE A 277 -29.47 18.04 -12.93
N TRP A 278 -28.31 18.16 -13.56
CA TRP A 278 -27.99 19.40 -14.25
C TRP A 278 -27.22 19.14 -15.53
N GLN A 279 -27.34 20.07 -16.47
CA GLN A 279 -26.70 20.05 -17.77
C GLN A 279 -26.03 21.40 -17.98
N GLN A 280 -25.06 21.43 -18.89
CA GLN A 280 -24.39 22.67 -19.23
C GLN A 280 -24.01 22.73 -20.69
N THR A 281 -23.98 23.96 -21.20
CA THR A 281 -23.27 24.29 -22.43
C THR A 281 -22.11 25.24 -22.10
N ALA A 282 -21.46 25.80 -23.13
CA ALA A 282 -20.47 26.85 -22.93
C ALA A 282 -21.08 28.12 -22.29
N GLU A 283 -22.38 28.36 -22.49
CA GLU A 283 -23.04 29.64 -22.19
C GLU A 283 -24.02 29.56 -21.01
N ASP A 284 -24.67 28.40 -20.80
CA ASP A 284 -25.75 28.24 -19.83
C ASP A 284 -25.67 26.93 -19.04
N LEU A 285 -26.47 26.85 -17.97
CA LEU A 285 -26.69 25.68 -17.13
C LEU A 285 -28.20 25.43 -17.01
N THR A 286 -28.62 24.18 -17.08
CA THR A 286 -30.01 23.79 -16.82
C THR A 286 -30.04 22.82 -15.65
N VAL A 287 -30.76 23.16 -14.58
CA VAL A 287 -30.84 22.39 -13.33
C VAL A 287 -32.27 21.88 -13.13
N CYS A 288 -32.44 20.58 -13.00
CA CYS A 288 -33.72 19.91 -12.81
C CYS A 288 -33.80 19.28 -11.41
N VAL A 289 -34.66 19.81 -10.55
CA VAL A 289 -34.88 19.33 -9.17
C VAL A 289 -36.25 18.64 -9.08
N ARG A 290 -36.32 17.42 -8.56
CA ARG A 290 -37.62 16.74 -8.37
C ARG A 290 -38.33 17.32 -7.14
N LEU A 291 -39.58 17.78 -7.29
CA LEU A 291 -40.39 18.29 -6.18
C LEU A 291 -41.27 17.17 -5.58
N PRO A 292 -41.60 17.22 -4.28
CA PRO A 292 -42.62 16.37 -3.70
C PRO A 292 -44.01 16.63 -4.33
N GLY A 293 -44.86 15.62 -4.44
CA GLY A 293 -46.14 15.70 -5.16
C GLY A 293 -47.08 16.80 -4.64
N GLY A 294 -47.66 17.60 -5.54
CA GLY A 294 -48.72 18.57 -5.22
C GLY A 294 -48.25 19.98 -4.85
N VAL A 295 -47.00 20.35 -5.19
CA VAL A 295 -46.43 21.68 -4.95
C VAL A 295 -46.95 22.68 -5.98
N ALA A 296 -47.63 23.74 -5.55
CA ALA A 296 -48.01 24.84 -6.42
C ALA A 296 -46.83 25.81 -6.63
N LYS A 297 -46.88 26.62 -7.69
CA LYS A 297 -45.84 27.65 -7.96
C LYS A 297 -45.59 28.59 -6.78
N GLU A 298 -46.63 28.84 -5.98
CA GLU A 298 -46.60 29.74 -4.81
C GLU A 298 -45.85 29.15 -3.60
N ASP A 299 -45.65 27.83 -3.58
CA ASP A 299 -44.98 27.11 -2.51
C ASP A 299 -43.46 26.95 -2.77
N VAL A 300 -42.98 27.28 -3.97
CA VAL A 300 -41.56 27.21 -4.31
C VAL A 300 -40.83 28.45 -3.78
N SER A 301 -39.82 28.21 -2.94
CA SER A 301 -38.87 29.22 -2.49
C SER A 301 -37.62 29.16 -3.37
N PHE A 302 -37.51 30.09 -4.32
CA PHE A 302 -36.35 30.26 -5.18
C PHE A 302 -35.62 31.57 -4.85
N ARG A 303 -34.31 31.51 -4.62
CA ARG A 303 -33.43 32.68 -4.49
C ARG A 303 -32.16 32.46 -5.29
N LEU A 304 -31.81 33.44 -6.11
CA LEU A 304 -30.61 33.44 -6.93
C LEU A 304 -29.88 34.77 -6.77
N THR A 305 -28.59 34.71 -6.45
CA THR A 305 -27.65 35.84 -6.57
C THR A 305 -26.64 35.51 -7.67
N ALA A 306 -25.75 36.45 -7.99
CA ALA A 306 -24.70 36.21 -8.98
C ALA A 306 -23.79 35.03 -8.64
N ASP A 307 -23.68 34.66 -7.35
CA ASP A 307 -22.74 33.68 -6.83
C ASP A 307 -23.38 32.59 -5.96
N SER A 308 -24.69 32.61 -5.73
CA SER A 308 -25.36 31.64 -4.85
C SER A 308 -26.77 31.29 -5.32
N LEU A 309 -27.15 30.03 -5.07
CA LEU A 309 -28.44 29.47 -5.45
C LEU A 309 -29.09 28.82 -4.21
N SER A 310 -30.38 29.09 -4.00
CA SER A 310 -31.19 28.44 -2.98
C SER A 310 -32.57 28.07 -3.54
N ILE A 311 -32.89 26.78 -3.48
CA ILE A 311 -34.12 26.16 -3.96
C ILE A 311 -34.73 25.35 -2.81
N GLY A 312 -36.00 25.57 -2.51
CA GLY A 312 -36.74 24.77 -1.53
C GLY A 312 -38.24 24.91 -1.67
N VAL A 313 -38.97 24.19 -0.82
CA VAL A 313 -40.44 24.30 -0.69
C VAL A 313 -40.75 24.99 0.64
N ARG A 314 -41.69 25.93 0.63
CA ARG A 314 -42.09 26.70 1.80
C ARG A 314 -42.58 25.76 2.91
N GLY A 315 -41.95 25.84 4.08
CA GLY A 315 -42.25 24.97 5.23
C GLY A 315 -41.35 23.74 5.37
N TYR A 316 -40.45 23.49 4.41
CA TYR A 316 -39.43 22.43 4.46
C TYR A 316 -38.01 23.04 4.41
N PRO A 317 -36.97 22.30 4.84
CA PRO A 317 -35.59 22.72 4.63
C PRO A 317 -35.26 22.87 3.13
N PRO A 318 -34.36 23.80 2.76
CA PRO A 318 -33.96 24.00 1.38
C PRO A 318 -33.36 22.72 0.79
N MET A 319 -33.77 22.39 -0.44
CA MET A 319 -33.39 21.16 -1.14
C MET A 319 -32.04 21.30 -1.84
N LEU A 320 -31.73 22.50 -2.33
CA LEU A 320 -30.43 22.84 -2.91
C LEU A 320 -30.06 24.25 -2.45
N GLU A 321 -28.99 24.40 -1.68
CA GLU A 321 -28.49 25.69 -1.24
C GLU A 321 -26.96 25.71 -1.26
N GLY A 322 -26.38 26.79 -1.77
CA GLY A 322 -24.95 27.04 -1.64
C GLY A 322 -24.39 28.03 -2.66
N GLN A 323 -23.06 28.16 -2.62
CA GLN A 323 -22.30 29.01 -3.53
C GLN A 323 -22.08 28.30 -4.87
N LEU A 324 -22.39 28.98 -5.97
CA LEU A 324 -22.16 28.50 -7.33
C LEU A 324 -20.66 28.45 -7.64
N TYR A 325 -20.26 27.56 -8.56
CA TYR A 325 -18.86 27.42 -8.96
C TYR A 325 -18.29 28.69 -9.59
N ALA A 326 -19.08 29.40 -10.40
CA ALA A 326 -18.72 30.70 -10.96
C ALA A 326 -19.94 31.63 -11.04
N LEU A 327 -19.71 32.87 -11.50
CA LEU A 327 -20.76 33.90 -11.54
C LEU A 327 -21.79 33.63 -12.64
N VAL A 328 -23.06 33.85 -12.32
CA VAL A 328 -24.22 33.80 -13.24
C VAL A 328 -24.90 35.16 -13.31
N ASP A 329 -25.69 35.38 -14.36
CA ASP A 329 -26.55 36.56 -14.49
C ASP A 329 -27.96 36.25 -13.95
N PRO A 330 -28.36 36.81 -12.78
CA PRO A 330 -29.67 36.55 -12.20
C PRO A 330 -30.83 37.14 -13.01
N GLU A 331 -30.61 38.18 -13.81
CA GLU A 331 -31.66 38.81 -14.61
C GLU A 331 -31.96 37.99 -15.88
N ALA A 332 -30.95 37.31 -16.42
CA ALA A 332 -31.08 36.40 -17.57
C ALA A 332 -31.42 34.95 -17.18
N SER A 333 -31.52 34.65 -15.87
CA SER A 333 -31.84 33.31 -15.37
C SER A 333 -33.32 33.17 -15.05
N ALA A 334 -33.91 32.01 -15.34
CA ALA A 334 -35.33 31.74 -15.17
C ALA A 334 -35.59 30.36 -14.56
N TRP A 335 -36.75 30.17 -13.95
CA TRP A 335 -37.20 28.86 -13.47
C TRP A 335 -38.66 28.59 -13.84
N THR A 336 -38.97 27.32 -14.09
CA THR A 336 -40.31 26.83 -14.46
C THR A 336 -40.59 25.51 -13.74
N ILE A 337 -41.87 25.16 -13.60
CA ILE A 337 -42.28 23.85 -13.10
C ILE A 337 -42.79 23.05 -14.30
N SER A 338 -42.18 21.90 -14.55
CA SER A 338 -42.56 20.96 -15.60
C SER A 338 -43.80 20.15 -15.19
N ASP A 339 -44.57 19.67 -16.18
CA ASP A 339 -45.78 18.84 -15.99
C ASP A 339 -45.49 17.54 -15.20
N SER A 340 -44.21 17.14 -15.10
CA SER A 340 -43.71 16.00 -14.34
C SER A 340 -43.43 16.29 -12.86
N ASN A 341 -43.92 17.42 -12.31
CA ASN A 341 -43.68 17.85 -10.92
C ASN A 341 -42.18 18.01 -10.60
N SER A 342 -41.42 18.53 -11.57
CA SER A 342 -39.99 18.83 -11.46
C SER A 342 -39.75 20.32 -11.73
N LEU A 343 -38.87 20.95 -10.94
CA LEU A 343 -38.46 22.33 -11.10
C LEU A 343 -37.27 22.39 -12.06
N GLU A 344 -37.40 23.13 -13.15
CA GLU A 344 -36.32 23.38 -14.11
C GLU A 344 -35.83 24.82 -13.93
N VAL A 345 -34.52 24.99 -13.76
CA VAL A 345 -33.86 26.28 -13.55
C VAL A 345 -32.79 26.46 -14.63
N SER A 346 -32.97 27.47 -15.47
CA SER A 346 -31.99 27.89 -16.47
C SER A 346 -31.15 29.04 -15.90
N LEU A 347 -29.83 28.83 -15.79
CA LEU A 347 -28.87 29.81 -15.30
C LEU A 347 -27.95 30.26 -16.44
N GLN A 348 -27.86 31.56 -16.68
CA GLN A 348 -26.95 32.13 -17.68
C GLN A 348 -25.57 32.38 -17.06
N LYS A 349 -24.49 31.86 -17.66
CA LYS A 349 -23.12 32.15 -17.19
C LYS A 349 -22.75 33.60 -17.51
N LEU A 350 -22.07 34.30 -16.58
CA LEU A 350 -21.68 35.70 -16.76
C LEU A 350 -20.52 35.89 -17.77
N GLY A 351 -19.80 34.82 -18.11
CA GLY A 351 -18.76 34.84 -19.14
C GLY A 351 -18.51 33.44 -19.73
N GLU A 352 -18.09 33.41 -21.00
CA GLU A 352 -17.61 32.18 -21.65
C GLU A 352 -16.41 31.63 -20.87
N GLY A 353 -16.57 30.43 -20.30
CA GLY A 353 -15.59 29.83 -19.41
C GLY A 353 -15.52 28.31 -19.57
N PRO A 354 -14.54 27.66 -18.92
CA PRO A 354 -14.44 26.21 -18.93
C PRO A 354 -15.72 25.57 -18.36
N MET A 355 -16.02 24.35 -18.81
CA MET A 355 -17.13 23.56 -18.27
C MET A 355 -16.99 23.45 -16.74
N TRP A 356 -18.09 23.69 -16.03
CA TRP A 356 -18.13 23.63 -14.58
C TRP A 356 -17.93 22.18 -14.14
N PRO A 357 -17.01 21.89 -13.19
CA PRO A 357 -16.86 20.56 -12.63
C PRO A 357 -17.96 20.21 -11.62
N GLU A 358 -18.58 21.22 -11.01
CA GLU A 358 -19.68 21.09 -10.05
C GLU A 358 -20.61 22.31 -10.14
N LEU A 359 -21.90 22.16 -9.80
CA LEU A 359 -22.86 23.27 -9.82
C LEU A 359 -22.69 24.19 -8.60
N VAL A 360 -22.66 23.58 -7.41
CA VAL A 360 -22.52 24.23 -6.11
C VAL A 360 -21.26 23.69 -5.44
N LEU A 361 -20.38 24.58 -4.98
CA LEU A 361 -19.08 24.21 -4.41
C LEU A 361 -19.23 23.25 -3.23
N GLY A 362 -18.63 22.06 -3.33
CA GLY A 362 -18.66 21.05 -2.27
C GLY A 362 -19.97 20.27 -2.16
N ASN A 363 -20.92 20.47 -3.08
CA ASN A 363 -22.16 19.70 -3.14
C ASN A 363 -22.04 18.54 -4.14
N ARG A 364 -22.07 17.31 -3.64
CA ARG A 364 -21.98 16.07 -4.44
C ARG A 364 -23.32 15.38 -4.67
N THR A 365 -24.43 16.04 -4.36
CA THR A 365 -25.78 15.44 -4.42
C THR A 365 -26.46 15.57 -5.79
N GLY A 366 -25.83 16.26 -6.74
CA GLY A 366 -26.35 16.42 -8.10
C GLY A 366 -25.52 15.73 -9.16
N GLU A 367 -26.17 15.28 -10.23
CA GLU A 367 -25.55 14.55 -11.34
C GLU A 367 -25.51 15.39 -12.62
N LEU A 368 -24.34 15.50 -13.25
CA LEU A 368 -24.16 16.13 -14.56
C LEU A 368 -24.60 15.16 -15.65
N VAL A 369 -25.64 15.51 -16.41
CA VAL A 369 -26.14 14.72 -17.52
C VAL A 369 -25.57 15.29 -18.82
N LEU A 370 -24.77 14.49 -19.54
CA LEU A 370 -24.27 14.85 -20.86
C LEU A 370 -25.34 14.56 -21.92
N SER A 371 -25.53 15.45 -22.89
CA SER A 371 -26.40 15.17 -24.03
C SER A 371 -25.74 14.17 -25.00
N ASP A 372 -26.55 13.43 -25.78
CA ASP A 372 -26.04 12.49 -26.80
C ASP A 372 -25.08 13.16 -27.79
N GLN A 373 -25.32 14.44 -28.12
CA GLN A 373 -24.44 15.22 -29.00
C GLN A 373 -23.10 15.56 -28.34
N GLN A 374 -23.09 15.88 -27.04
CA GLN A 374 -21.86 16.14 -26.29
C GLN A 374 -21.06 14.86 -26.06
N ALA A 375 -21.74 13.75 -25.74
CA ALA A 375 -21.12 12.43 -25.62
C ALA A 375 -20.50 11.99 -26.95
N ALA A 376 -21.19 12.20 -28.08
CA ALA A 376 -20.66 11.92 -29.41
C ALA A 376 -19.45 12.79 -29.76
N LEU A 377 -19.45 14.08 -29.40
CA LEU A 377 -18.30 14.98 -29.61
C LEU A 377 -17.08 14.58 -28.78
N ILE A 378 -17.29 14.12 -27.54
CA ILE A 378 -16.22 13.57 -26.70
C ILE A 378 -15.71 12.26 -27.30
N HIS A 379 -16.62 11.38 -27.72
CA HIS A 379 -16.27 10.12 -28.37
C HIS A 379 -15.47 10.35 -29.65
N ASP A 380 -15.88 11.27 -30.52
CA ASP A 380 -15.16 11.62 -31.76
C ASP A 380 -13.82 12.32 -31.51
N ARG A 381 -13.67 13.02 -30.38
CA ARG A 381 -12.35 13.52 -29.95
C ARG A 381 -11.46 12.42 -29.39
N LEU A 382 -12.03 11.33 -28.90
CA LEU A 382 -11.33 10.21 -28.28
C LEU A 382 -11.23 8.97 -29.19
N THR A 383 -11.80 9.00 -30.40
CA THR A 383 -11.81 7.86 -31.35
C THR A 383 -10.41 7.44 -31.73
N HIS A 384 -9.47 8.39 -31.83
CA HIS A 384 -8.05 8.09 -32.07
C HIS A 384 -7.34 7.34 -30.91
N LEU A 385 -7.97 7.25 -29.73
CA LEU A 385 -7.49 6.53 -28.55
C LEU A 385 -8.27 5.24 -28.28
N THR A 386 -9.44 5.06 -28.90
CA THR A 386 -10.19 3.81 -28.84
C THR A 386 -9.72 2.89 -29.96
N SER A 387 -8.91 1.91 -29.59
CA SER A 387 -8.22 0.99 -30.49
C SER A 387 -9.16 0.03 -31.22
N GLU A 388 -9.88 0.50 -32.24
CA GLU A 388 -10.57 -0.37 -33.20
C GLU A 388 -10.29 0.08 -34.64
N ASP A 389 -9.05 -0.13 -35.10
CA ASP A 389 -8.72 -0.22 -36.52
C ASP A 389 -7.84 -1.46 -36.75
N PRO A 390 -8.38 -2.57 -37.30
CA PRO A 390 -7.62 -3.80 -37.53
C PRO A 390 -6.76 -3.77 -38.81
N ASN A 391 -6.50 -2.61 -39.41
CA ASN A 391 -5.72 -2.56 -40.64
C ASN A 391 -4.92 -1.24 -40.79
N GLY A 392 -3.68 -1.25 -40.32
CA GLY A 392 -2.76 -0.15 -40.46
C GLY A 392 -1.43 -0.42 -39.78
N GLU A 393 -0.61 -1.33 -40.33
CA GLU A 393 0.82 -1.33 -40.06
C GLU A 393 1.40 -0.02 -40.60
N GLN A 394 1.45 1.01 -39.76
CA GLN A 394 2.38 2.12 -39.96
C GLN A 394 3.60 1.88 -39.07
N GLU A 395 4.76 1.77 -39.72
CA GLU A 395 6.06 1.70 -39.08
C GLU A 395 6.19 2.83 -38.05
N LYS A 396 6.24 2.47 -36.77
CA LYS A 396 6.50 3.43 -35.69
C LYS A 396 7.89 4.05 -35.92
N PRO A 397 8.03 5.39 -35.91
CA PRO A 397 9.34 6.03 -35.86
C PRO A 397 10.09 5.59 -34.58
N PRO A 398 11.43 5.73 -34.54
CA PRO A 398 12.19 5.41 -33.33
C PRO A 398 11.63 6.23 -32.15
N CYS A 399 11.33 5.52 -31.07
CA CYS A 399 10.70 5.97 -29.84
C CYS A 399 11.07 7.42 -29.49
N SER A 400 10.07 8.30 -29.49
CA SER A 400 10.27 9.70 -29.11
C SER A 400 10.53 9.77 -27.61
N SER A 401 11.41 10.68 -27.17
CA SER A 401 11.70 10.92 -25.76
C SER A 401 10.46 11.28 -24.92
N GLN A 402 9.34 11.65 -25.56
CA GLN A 402 8.05 11.87 -24.90
C GLN A 402 7.35 10.57 -24.48
N GLU A 403 7.49 9.48 -25.23
CA GLU A 403 6.91 8.17 -24.82
C GLU A 403 7.67 7.56 -23.64
N LEU A 404 8.93 7.97 -23.42
CA LEU A 404 9.71 7.63 -22.23
C LEU A 404 9.29 8.45 -20.99
N GLU A 405 8.68 9.62 -21.16
CA GLU A 405 8.09 10.42 -20.08
C GLU A 405 6.71 9.90 -19.65
N ASP A 406 5.97 9.23 -20.53
CA ASP A 406 4.66 8.63 -20.20
C ASP A 406 4.77 7.35 -19.35
N CYS A 407 5.97 6.80 -19.17
CA CYS A 407 6.25 5.72 -18.21
C CYS A 407 6.17 6.17 -16.73
N ASP A 408 6.03 7.47 -16.48
CA ASP A 408 5.76 8.03 -15.14
C ASP A 408 4.25 8.16 -14.84
N GLY A 409 3.38 7.62 -15.70
CA GLY A 409 1.98 7.38 -15.38
C GLY A 409 1.87 6.49 -14.14
N PHE A 410 1.66 7.09 -12.97
CA PHE A 410 1.30 6.34 -11.77
C PHE A 410 0.01 5.58 -12.08
N PRO A 411 -0.05 4.26 -11.82
CA PRO A 411 -1.32 3.57 -11.93
C PRO A 411 -2.35 4.30 -11.06
N ASP A 412 -3.57 4.48 -11.58
CA ASP A 412 -4.72 5.03 -10.85
C ASP A 412 -5.13 4.16 -9.62
N ASP A 413 -4.32 3.14 -9.29
CA ASP A 413 -4.46 2.29 -8.13
C ASP A 413 -4.24 3.10 -6.85
N GLY A 414 -5.34 3.35 -6.14
CA GLY A 414 -5.33 4.05 -4.87
C GLY A 414 -4.44 3.34 -3.83
N PHE A 415 -3.41 4.01 -3.34
CA PHE A 415 -2.60 3.50 -2.24
C PHE A 415 -3.30 3.74 -0.90
N SER A 416 -3.36 2.70 -0.06
CA SER A 416 -3.91 2.80 1.30
C SER A 416 -2.87 2.44 2.35
N LEU A 417 -2.78 3.26 3.39
CA LEU A 417 -2.10 2.92 4.64
C LEU A 417 -3.17 2.68 5.71
N THR A 418 -3.20 1.48 6.26
CA THR A 418 -4.22 1.03 7.21
C THR A 418 -3.56 0.56 8.51
N HIS A 419 -4.08 1.04 9.63
CA HIS A 419 -3.79 0.50 10.95
C HIS A 419 -4.96 -0.37 11.41
N PHE A 420 -4.69 -1.64 11.67
CA PHE A 420 -5.63 -2.59 12.27
C PHE A 420 -5.37 -2.69 13.77
N ASP A 421 -6.43 -2.61 14.55
CA ASP A 421 -6.36 -2.80 16.00
C ASP A 421 -6.19 -4.28 16.36
N GLY A 422 -5.32 -4.58 17.34
CA GLY A 422 -4.92 -5.94 17.66
C GLY A 422 -5.99 -6.78 18.35
N GLU A 423 -6.98 -6.15 18.99
CA GLU A 423 -8.07 -6.84 19.70
C GLU A 423 -9.31 -7.00 18.81
N THR A 424 -9.75 -5.90 18.20
CA THR A 424 -10.95 -5.86 17.36
C THR A 424 -10.69 -6.34 15.94
N LEU A 425 -9.42 -6.35 15.49
CA LEU A 425 -8.99 -6.68 14.12
C LEU A 425 -9.63 -5.77 13.06
N SER A 426 -10.25 -4.68 13.50
CA SER A 426 -10.92 -3.73 12.64
C SER A 426 -9.94 -2.65 12.19
N PRO A 427 -10.09 -2.12 10.95
CA PRO A 427 -9.33 -0.95 10.52
C PRO A 427 -9.75 0.25 11.38
N THR A 428 -8.81 0.82 12.12
CA THR A 428 -9.05 1.98 13.00
C THR A 428 -8.65 3.28 12.33
N GLN A 429 -7.57 3.27 11.56
CA GLN A 429 -7.09 4.43 10.80
C GLN A 429 -6.81 3.99 9.37
N VAL A 430 -7.45 4.65 8.42
CA VAL A 430 -7.23 4.43 6.99
C VAL A 430 -6.81 5.75 6.37
N VAL A 431 -5.69 5.74 5.65
CA VAL A 431 -5.20 6.87 4.88
C VAL A 431 -5.21 6.45 3.42
N THR A 432 -6.26 6.83 2.69
CA THR A 432 -6.38 6.62 1.24
C THR A 432 -5.83 7.84 0.51
N LYS A 433 -4.90 7.63 -0.42
CA LYS A 433 -4.37 8.72 -1.24
C LYS A 433 -4.90 8.64 -2.67
N CYS A 434 -5.75 9.61 -3.03
CA CYS A 434 -5.95 10.00 -4.41
C CYS A 434 -5.03 11.20 -4.71
N GLY A 435 -4.14 11.07 -5.70
CA GLY A 435 -3.58 12.21 -6.44
C GLY A 435 -2.47 13.09 -5.83
N TYR A 436 -1.94 12.84 -4.62
CA TYR A 436 -0.86 13.68 -4.07
C TYR A 436 0.41 12.91 -3.68
N ARG A 437 1.45 13.17 -4.48
CA ARG A 437 2.88 12.82 -4.38
C ARG A 437 3.35 12.47 -2.95
N LEU A 438 3.40 11.19 -2.63
CA LEU A 438 4.60 10.65 -1.99
C LEU A 438 5.63 10.52 -3.11
N THR A 439 6.37 11.59 -3.39
CA THR A 439 7.62 11.38 -4.10
C THR A 439 8.43 10.38 -3.28
N LYS A 440 8.82 9.26 -3.91
CA LYS A 440 9.82 8.30 -3.39
C LYS A 440 11.05 9.01 -2.78
N THR A 441 11.27 10.27 -3.15
CA THR A 441 12.33 11.20 -2.71
C THR A 441 12.12 11.90 -1.36
N LYS A 442 10.89 12.07 -0.83
CA LYS A 442 10.67 12.78 0.46
C LYS A 442 10.74 11.87 1.69
N LEU A 443 10.67 10.56 1.50
CA LEU A 443 10.92 9.54 2.53
C LEU A 443 12.42 9.17 2.63
N PHE A 444 13.32 10.04 2.20
CA PHE A 444 14.78 9.84 2.25
C PHE A 444 15.47 10.61 3.39
N GLN A 445 14.71 11.50 4.05
CA GLN A 445 15.23 12.62 4.84
C GLN A 445 15.66 12.35 6.31
N LEU A 446 15.76 11.12 6.83
CA LEU A 446 15.91 10.90 8.28
C LEU A 446 16.86 9.82 8.80
N THR A 447 17.74 9.23 7.99
CA THR A 447 18.90 8.50 8.57
C THR A 447 20.16 8.72 7.72
N GLN A 448 21.06 9.58 8.20
CA GLN A 448 22.49 9.34 7.97
C GLN A 448 22.83 8.07 8.74
N ASN A 449 22.87 6.92 8.07
CA ASN A 449 23.66 5.77 8.51
C ASN A 449 23.83 4.77 7.35
N LEU A 450 25.10 4.59 7.00
CA LEU A 450 25.74 3.52 6.25
C LEU A 450 25.00 2.87 5.07
N LEU A 451 25.40 3.29 3.87
CA LEU A 451 25.09 2.63 2.62
C LEU A 451 26.06 1.44 2.41
N ILE A 452 25.70 0.24 2.84
CA ILE A 452 26.44 -0.97 2.43
C ILE A 452 25.80 -1.49 1.15
N ILE A 453 26.40 -1.18 -0.01
CA ILE A 453 26.12 -1.87 -1.27
C ILE A 453 27.02 -3.10 -1.30
N LEU A 454 26.45 -4.28 -1.05
CA LEU A 454 27.14 -5.55 -1.26
C LEU A 454 26.69 -6.14 -2.59
N THR A 455 27.58 -6.11 -3.58
CA THR A 455 27.41 -6.80 -4.86
C THR A 455 27.98 -8.20 -4.73
N VAL A 456 27.12 -9.23 -4.79
CA VAL A 456 27.58 -10.61 -4.98
C VAL A 456 27.84 -10.81 -6.48
N SER A 457 29.10 -10.72 -6.89
CA SER A 457 29.51 -10.97 -8.28
C SER A 457 29.84 -12.45 -8.47
N LEU A 458 29.01 -13.17 -9.24
CA LEU A 458 29.34 -14.49 -9.76
C LEU A 458 29.88 -14.38 -11.19
N ASN A 459 31.02 -15.02 -11.44
CA ASN A 459 31.78 -14.89 -12.68
C ASN A 459 31.05 -15.50 -13.91
N SER A 460 31.19 -14.79 -15.04
CA SER A 460 31.00 -15.17 -16.44
C SER A 460 29.58 -15.48 -16.96
N LYS A 461 28.78 -14.43 -17.14
CA LYS A 461 28.30 -13.91 -18.43
C LYS A 461 27.34 -12.75 -18.14
N THR A 462 27.69 -11.59 -18.65
CA THR A 462 27.06 -10.28 -18.47
C THR A 462 25.53 -10.34 -18.46
N PHE A 463 24.92 -9.81 -17.39
CA PHE A 463 23.58 -9.22 -17.37
C PHE A 463 23.57 -8.09 -16.32
N ASP A 464 23.29 -6.87 -16.78
CA ASP A 464 23.10 -5.68 -15.95
C ASP A 464 21.77 -5.78 -15.20
N ILE A 465 21.80 -5.65 -13.88
CA ILE A 465 20.60 -5.45 -13.06
C ILE A 465 20.85 -4.29 -12.09
N PHE A 466 20.27 -3.15 -12.43
CA PHE A 466 20.05 -2.01 -11.53
C PHE A 466 19.11 -2.46 -10.40
N THR A 467 19.65 -2.79 -9.22
CA THR A 467 18.81 -3.05 -8.05
C THR A 467 18.64 -1.76 -7.23
N VAL A 468 17.46 -1.21 -7.43
CA VAL A 468 16.78 -0.07 -6.83
C VAL A 468 17.00 0.06 -5.31
N PHE A 469 17.60 1.19 -4.91
CA PHE A 469 17.87 1.64 -3.54
C PHE A 469 16.63 1.94 -2.65
N THR A 470 15.43 1.58 -3.09
CA THR A 470 14.21 2.26 -2.64
C THR A 470 13.46 1.57 -1.50
N PHE A 471 13.73 0.29 -1.19
CA PHE A 471 12.90 -0.45 -0.21
C PHE A 471 13.57 -0.81 1.13
N ILE A 472 14.86 -1.13 1.16
CA ILE A 472 15.55 -1.47 2.43
C ILE A 472 15.67 -0.25 3.34
N SER A 473 15.84 0.94 2.76
CA SER A 473 15.73 2.21 3.48
C SER A 473 14.32 2.44 4.00
N PHE A 474 13.28 2.11 3.20
CA PHE A 474 11.86 2.37 3.51
C PHE A 474 11.36 1.70 4.81
N SER A 475 11.80 0.48 5.10
CA SER A 475 11.39 -0.25 6.32
C SER A 475 11.95 0.36 7.61
N PHE A 476 13.19 0.84 7.60
CA PHE A 476 13.78 1.60 8.73
C PHE A 476 13.22 3.03 8.79
N PHE A 477 12.91 3.61 7.63
CA PHE A 477 12.39 4.96 7.47
C PHE A 477 10.97 5.13 8.00
N ILE A 478 10.12 4.11 7.84
CA ILE A 478 8.77 4.10 8.41
C ILE A 478 8.87 4.06 9.95
N ILE A 479 9.75 3.23 10.52
CA ILE A 479 9.92 3.16 11.99
C ILE A 479 10.38 4.51 12.58
N LEU A 480 11.29 5.23 11.91
CA LEU A 480 11.72 6.57 12.36
C LEU A 480 10.66 7.66 12.10
N SER A 481 9.96 7.62 10.97
CA SER A 481 8.89 8.56 10.64
C SER A 481 7.69 8.43 11.58
N PHE A 482 7.43 7.25 12.15
CA PHE A 482 6.36 7.07 13.13
C PHE A 482 6.71 7.60 14.54
N SER A 483 8.00 7.67 14.90
CA SER A 483 8.45 8.38 16.13
C SER A 483 8.39 9.91 16.01
N LEU A 484 8.08 10.41 14.81
CA LEU A 484 7.99 11.83 14.47
C LEU A 484 6.55 12.32 14.34
N TRP A 485 5.59 11.38 14.43
CA TRP A 485 4.16 11.57 14.22
C TRP A 485 3.30 11.13 15.42
N PHE A 486 3.84 10.30 16.30
CA PHE A 486 3.38 10.07 17.68
C PHE A 486 4.40 10.69 18.65
#